data_AF-L9L2G5-F1
#
_entry.id   AF-L9L2G5-F1
#
_cell.length_a   1.000
_cell.length_b   1.000
_cell.length_c   1.000
_cell.angle_alpha   90.00
_cell.angle_beta   90.00
_cell.angle_gamma   90.00
#
_symmetry.space_group_name_H-M   'P 1'
#
loop_
_entity.id
_entity.type
_entity.pdbx_description
1 polymer ?
#
loop_
_entity_poly.entity_id
_entity_poly.type
_entity_poly.pdbx_seq_one_letter_code
_entity_poly.pdbx_strand_id
1 'polypeptide(L)'
;MIHKTTPDAIFVFEFRTDFGGGKTTGFGMIYDSLDYTKKSELKHRLARHGLYEKKKTSRKQRKEHKSRMQKVRGTAKASIGASKKSEYSHFAMTISSNFADFS
;
A
#
# COMPACT_ATOMS: atom_id res chain seq x y z
N MET A 1 -17.16 -27.23 4.62
CA MET A 1 -16.19 -26.32 3.97
C MET A 1 -15.87 -26.88 2.59
N ILE A 2 -16.06 -26.09 1.53
CA ILE A 2 -16.02 -26.56 0.13
C ILE A 2 -14.59 -26.97 -0.28
N HIS A 3 -13.55 -26.44 0.37
CA HIS A 3 -12.17 -26.87 0.21
C HIS A 3 -11.44 -26.91 1.56
N LYS A 4 -10.48 -27.83 1.73
CA LYS A 4 -9.64 -27.98 2.94
C LYS A 4 -8.43 -27.02 2.91
N THR A 5 -8.67 -25.74 2.62
CA THR A 5 -7.62 -24.71 2.50
C THR A 5 -7.88 -23.58 3.48
N THR A 6 -6.83 -22.84 3.85
CA THR A 6 -6.97 -21.65 4.69
C THR A 6 -7.68 -20.55 3.88
N PRO A 7 -8.60 -19.79 4.51
CA PRO A 7 -9.36 -18.75 3.82
C PRO A 7 -8.47 -17.64 3.25
N ASP A 8 -7.28 -17.45 3.81
CA ASP A 8 -6.31 -16.44 3.40
C ASP A 8 -5.73 -16.69 2.00
N ALA A 9 -5.80 -17.93 1.51
CA ALA A 9 -5.33 -18.32 0.17
C ALA A 9 -6.45 -18.31 -0.89
N ILE A 10 -7.67 -17.88 -0.53
CA ILE A 10 -8.84 -17.84 -1.40
C ILE A 10 -9.11 -16.40 -1.83
N PHE A 11 -9.02 -16.13 -3.14
CA PHE A 11 -9.27 -14.83 -3.73
C PHE A 11 -10.52 -14.88 -4.57
N VAL A 12 -11.55 -14.13 -4.16
CA VAL A 12 -12.80 -14.04 -4.90
C VAL A 12 -12.99 -12.62 -5.39
N PHE A 13 -13.28 -12.46 -6.68
CA PHE A 13 -13.32 -11.15 -7.32
C PHE A 13 -14.39 -11.09 -8.41
N GLU A 14 -14.70 -9.84 -8.79
CA GLU A 14 -15.59 -9.52 -9.91
C GLU A 14 -16.97 -10.16 -9.76
N PHE A 15 -17.61 -9.88 -8.63
CA PHE A 15 -19.00 -10.28 -8.41
C PHE A 15 -19.96 -9.35 -9.13
N ARG A 16 -20.85 -9.91 -9.94
CA ARG A 16 -21.96 -9.22 -10.59
C ARG A 16 -23.27 -9.91 -10.20
N THR A 17 -24.18 -9.13 -9.63
CA THR A 17 -25.53 -9.58 -9.28
C THR A 17 -26.47 -9.32 -10.45
N ASP A 18 -27.34 -10.29 -10.73
CA ASP A 18 -28.35 -10.14 -11.78
C ASP A 18 -29.45 -9.14 -11.36
N PHE A 19 -30.05 -8.50 -12.35
CA PHE A 19 -31.15 -7.55 -12.09
C PHE A 19 -32.36 -8.29 -11.53
N GLY A 20 -32.91 -7.79 -10.41
CA GLY A 20 -33.94 -8.50 -9.64
C GLY A 20 -33.39 -9.44 -8.57
N GLY A 21 -32.07 -9.64 -8.48
CA GLY A 21 -31.42 -10.42 -7.42
C GLY A 21 -31.54 -11.94 -7.58
N GLY A 22 -31.24 -12.68 -6.51
CA GLY A 22 -31.34 -14.14 -6.46
C GLY A 22 -30.12 -14.90 -6.99
N LYS A 23 -29.37 -14.31 -7.94
CA LYS A 23 -28.12 -14.87 -8.44
C LYS A 23 -27.02 -13.82 -8.50
N THR A 24 -25.84 -14.19 -8.02
CA THR A 24 -24.62 -13.41 -8.15
C THR A 24 -23.54 -14.31 -8.72
N THR A 25 -22.93 -13.87 -9.81
CA THR A 25 -21.85 -14.58 -10.49
C THR A 25 -20.51 -13.90 -10.16
N GLY A 26 -19.44 -14.67 -10.10
CA GLY A 26 -18.10 -14.15 -9.85
C GLY A 26 -17.04 -15.23 -10.01
N PHE A 27 -15.77 -14.84 -9.91
CA PHE A 27 -14.63 -15.74 -10.09
C PHE A 27 -13.88 -15.93 -8.77
N GLY A 28 -13.37 -17.14 -8.57
CA GLY A 28 -12.57 -17.50 -7.40
C GLY A 28 -11.29 -18.23 -7.80
N MET A 29 -10.17 -17.83 -7.21
CA MET A 29 -8.89 -18.52 -7.32
C MET A 29 -8.50 -19.06 -5.95
N ILE A 30 -8.08 -20.32 -5.91
CA ILE A 30 -7.62 -21.01 -4.70
C ILE A 30 -6.15 -21.35 -4.92
N TYR A 31 -5.29 -20.85 -4.03
CA TYR A 31 -3.86 -21.13 -4.05
C TYR A 31 -3.49 -22.15 -2.97
N ASP A 32 -2.47 -22.96 -3.23
CA ASP A 32 -1.96 -23.93 -2.26
C ASP A 32 -1.12 -23.26 -1.15
N SER A 33 -0.47 -22.13 -1.45
CA SER A 33 0.32 -21.39 -0.46
C SER A 33 0.27 -19.87 -0.67
N LEU A 34 0.49 -19.14 0.43
CA LEU A 34 0.50 -17.67 0.45
C LEU A 34 1.68 -17.06 -0.33
N ASP A 35 2.76 -17.79 -0.52
CA ASP A 35 3.93 -17.29 -1.24
C ASP A 35 3.68 -17.24 -2.75
N TYR A 36 2.96 -18.22 -3.28
CA TYR A 36 2.49 -18.18 -4.67
C TYR A 36 1.52 -17.03 -4.86
N THR A 37 0.56 -16.87 -3.96
CA THR A 37 -0.39 -15.75 -3.97
C THR A 37 0.31 -14.40 -4.07
N LYS A 38 1.30 -14.11 -3.22
CA LYS A 38 1.99 -12.81 -3.22
C LYS A 38 2.76 -12.52 -4.51
N LYS A 39 3.20 -13.56 -5.22
CA LYS A 39 4.00 -13.46 -6.45
C LYS A 39 3.12 -13.36 -7.70
N SER A 40 2.07 -14.17 -7.79
CA SER A 40 1.21 -14.26 -8.97
C SER A 40 0.12 -13.20 -8.99
N GLU A 41 -0.34 -12.74 -7.81
CA GLU A 41 -1.52 -11.87 -7.78
C GLU A 41 -1.28 -10.40 -8.08
N LEU A 42 -2.33 -9.80 -8.63
CA LEU A 42 -2.36 -8.36 -8.83
C LEU A 42 -2.34 -7.63 -7.48
N LYS A 43 -1.40 -6.69 -7.34
CA LYS A 43 -1.17 -5.91 -6.09
C LYS A 43 -2.42 -5.22 -5.53
N HIS A 44 -3.39 -4.88 -6.36
CA HIS A 44 -4.63 -4.25 -5.91
C HIS A 44 -5.55 -5.25 -5.18
N ARG A 45 -5.51 -6.54 -5.55
CA ARG A 45 -6.26 -7.60 -4.85
C ARG A 45 -5.60 -7.90 -3.50
N LEU A 46 -4.28 -8.02 -3.47
CA LEU A 46 -3.51 -8.18 -2.22
C LEU A 46 -3.80 -7.05 -1.21
N ALA A 47 -3.93 -5.80 -1.70
CA ALA A 47 -4.28 -4.67 -0.85
C ALA A 47 -5.71 -4.74 -0.28
N ARG A 48 -6.68 -5.32 -1.01
CA ARG A 48 -8.04 -5.53 -0.49
C ARG A 48 -8.08 -6.58 0.62
N HIS A 49 -7.26 -7.62 0.50
CA HIS A 49 -7.13 -8.67 1.51
C HIS A 49 -6.12 -8.32 2.63
N GLY A 50 -5.61 -7.08 2.69
CA GLY A 50 -4.72 -6.63 3.76
C GLY A 50 -3.28 -7.17 3.71
N LEU A 51 -2.92 -7.93 2.68
CA LEU A 51 -1.59 -8.56 2.54
C LEU A 51 -0.53 -7.61 1.94
N TYR A 52 -0.93 -6.43 1.47
CA TYR A 52 -0.03 -5.46 0.85
C TYR A 52 -0.44 -4.02 1.11
N GLU A 53 0.49 -3.22 1.66
CA GLU A 53 0.29 -1.77 1.81
C GLU A 53 0.83 -1.02 0.58
N LYS A 54 -0.06 -0.34 -0.14
CA LYS A 54 0.35 0.49 -1.28
C LYS A 54 0.82 1.86 -0.79
N LYS A 55 2.12 2.17 -0.97
CA LYS A 55 2.65 3.52 -0.76
C LYS A 55 1.90 4.56 -1.62
N LYS A 56 1.16 5.46 -0.96
CA LYS A 56 0.35 6.49 -1.59
C LYS A 56 1.19 7.74 -1.87
N THR A 57 1.91 7.75 -3.00
CA THR A 57 2.46 9.00 -3.55
C THR A 57 1.55 9.48 -4.67
N SER A 58 1.18 10.75 -4.69
CA SER A 58 0.29 11.29 -5.72
C SER A 58 0.94 11.23 -7.11
N ARG A 59 0.13 10.94 -8.14
CA ARG A 59 0.58 10.97 -9.54
C ARG A 59 1.10 12.36 -9.95
N LYS A 60 0.55 13.42 -9.35
CA LYS A 60 1.02 14.81 -9.53
C LYS A 60 2.44 14.98 -9.00
N GLN A 61 2.68 14.58 -7.74
CA GLN A 61 4.00 14.66 -7.09
C GLN A 61 5.09 13.91 -7.89
N ARG A 62 4.80 12.70 -8.39
CA ARG A 62 5.75 11.94 -9.23
C ARG A 62 6.10 12.66 -10.52
N LYS A 63 5.11 13.26 -11.18
CA LYS A 63 5.31 14.00 -12.45
C LYS A 63 6.09 15.30 -12.23
N GLU A 64 5.77 16.03 -11.16
CA GLU A 64 6.50 17.25 -10.79
C GLU A 64 7.94 16.96 -10.40
N HIS A 65 8.19 15.90 -9.62
CA HIS A 65 9.54 15.45 -9.29
C HIS A 65 10.33 15.08 -10.56
N LYS A 66 9.73 14.31 -11.48
CA LYS A 66 10.35 13.98 -12.78
C LYS A 66 10.64 15.24 -13.61
N SER A 67 9.75 16.23 -13.62
CA SER A 67 9.97 17.50 -14.32
C SER A 67 11.14 18.28 -13.71
N ARG A 68 11.19 18.40 -12.37
CA ARG A 68 12.27 19.11 -11.66
C ARG A 68 13.62 18.43 -11.84
N MET A 69 13.67 17.10 -11.75
CA MET A 69 14.90 16.31 -11.97
C MET A 69 15.44 16.46 -13.40
N GLN A 70 14.56 16.62 -14.40
CA GLN A 70 14.99 16.80 -15.79
C GLN A 70 15.64 18.15 -16.04
N LYS A 71 15.31 19.18 -15.24
CA LYS A 71 15.89 20.54 -15.36
C LYS A 71 17.32 20.67 -14.82
N VAL A 72 17.77 19.76 -13.97
CA VAL A 72 19.10 19.81 -13.35
C VAL A 72 20.04 18.71 -13.87
N ARG A 73 21.35 18.88 -13.65
CA ARG A 73 22.42 17.99 -14.11
C ARG A 73 23.45 17.75 -12.99
N GLY A 74 24.25 16.70 -13.12
CA GLY A 74 25.32 16.36 -12.18
C GLY A 74 24.84 16.17 -10.73
N THR A 75 25.65 16.62 -9.79
CA THR A 75 25.42 16.52 -8.33
C THR A 75 24.18 17.27 -7.85
N ALA A 76 23.71 18.27 -8.60
CA ALA A 76 22.50 19.04 -8.28
C ALA A 76 21.20 18.21 -8.33
N LYS A 77 21.23 16.97 -8.86
CA LYS A 77 20.09 16.03 -8.76
C LYS A 77 19.89 15.47 -7.35
N ALA A 78 20.95 15.32 -6.57
CA ALA A 78 20.91 14.73 -5.24
C ALA A 78 20.10 15.60 -4.25
N SER A 79 20.14 16.92 -4.41
CA SER A 79 19.44 17.86 -3.54
C SER A 79 17.93 17.89 -3.73
N ILE A 80 17.41 17.47 -4.90
CA ILE A 80 15.97 17.50 -5.20
C ILE A 80 15.19 16.37 -4.50
N GLY A 81 15.85 15.23 -4.25
CA GLY A 81 15.24 14.06 -3.61
C GLY A 81 15.22 14.11 -2.08
N ALA A 82 15.97 15.04 -1.46
CA ALA A 82 15.99 15.22 -0.02
C ALA A 82 14.71 15.93 0.43
N SER A 83 13.74 15.17 0.94
CA SER A 83 12.63 15.72 1.71
C SER A 83 13.22 16.43 2.94
N LYS A 84 13.05 17.75 3.05
CA LYS A 84 13.36 18.49 4.28
C LYS A 84 12.55 17.85 5.42
N LYS A 85 13.21 17.12 6.34
CA LYS A 85 12.58 16.71 7.59
C LYS A 85 12.22 18.00 8.33
N SER A 86 10.97 18.15 8.75
CA SER A 86 10.56 19.28 9.57
C SER A 86 11.11 19.09 10.99
N GLU A 87 12.01 20.00 11.38
CA GLU A 87 12.68 20.10 12.68
C GLU A 87 11.72 19.91 13.89
N TYR A 88 10.45 20.32 13.75
CA TYR A 88 9.41 20.25 14.78
C TYR A 88 9.04 18.84 15.28
N SER A 89 9.36 17.77 14.53
CA SER A 89 9.01 16.40 14.94
C SER A 89 9.89 15.85 16.07
N HIS A 90 11.15 16.30 16.15
CA HIS A 90 12.08 15.82 17.17
C HIS A 90 11.81 16.50 18.52
N PHE A 91 11.51 17.80 18.49
CA PHE A 91 11.25 18.62 19.68
C PHE A 91 10.00 18.18 20.46
N ALA A 92 8.95 17.73 19.77
CA ALA A 92 7.71 17.28 20.40
C ALA A 92 7.88 15.96 21.20
N MET A 93 8.75 15.05 20.75
CA MET A 93 9.03 13.80 21.48
C MET A 93 9.82 14.05 22.77
N THR A 94 10.77 15.00 22.75
CA THR A 94 11.57 15.36 23.93
C THR A 94 10.76 16.01 25.05
N ILE A 95 9.70 16.77 24.71
CA ILE A 95 8.83 17.37 25.73
C ILE A 95 7.99 16.29 26.42
N SER A 96 7.50 15.29 25.68
CA SER A 96 6.70 14.20 26.27
C SER A 96 7.50 13.27 27.20
N SER A 97 8.78 13.02 26.90
CA SER A 97 9.63 12.19 27.76
C SER A 97 9.92 12.89 29.10
N ASN A 98 10.18 14.20 29.07
CA ASN A 98 10.54 14.96 30.27
C ASN A 98 9.40 15.12 31.29
N PHE A 99 8.14 14.90 30.89
CA PHE A 99 6.98 14.99 31.79
C PHE A 99 6.65 13.65 32.47
N ALA A 100 7.16 12.54 31.94
CA ALA A 100 6.90 11.20 32.48
C ALA A 100 7.83 10.82 33.66
N ASP A 101 8.91 11.57 33.87
CA ASP A 101 9.92 11.30 34.90
C ASP A 101 9.73 12.11 36.20
N PHE A 102 8.60 12.83 36.36
CA PHE A 102 8.28 13.64 37.55
C PHE A 102 7.16 13.05 38.44
N SER A 103 6.90 11.74 38.36
CA SER A 103 6.00 11.04 39.30
C SER A 103 6.73 9.99 40.11
#